data_AF-A0A163F2Y1-F1
#
_entry.id   AF-A0A163F2Y1-F1
#
_cell.length_a   1.000
_cell.length_b   1.000
_cell.length_c   1.000
_cell.angle_alpha   90.00
_cell.angle_beta   90.00
_cell.angle_gamma   90.00
#
_symmetry.space_group_name_H-M   'P 1'
#
loop_
_entity.id
_entity.type
_entity.pdbx_description
1 polymer ?
#
loop_
_entity_poly.entity_id
_entity_poly.type
_entity_poly.pdbx_seq_one_letter_code
_entity_poly.pdbx_strand_id
1 'polypeptide(L)' 'MLEEQLNVFIAKAQADASLQEQLKAEGTDPVAIAKAAGFSITTEDYKEHR' A
#
# COMPACT_ATOMS: atom_id res chain seq x y z
N MET A 1 14.18 -5.99 -3.10
CA MET A 1 12.99 -6.42 -3.87
C MET A 1 11.70 -5.90 -3.23
N LEU A 2 11.51 -6.00 -1.90
CA LEU A 2 10.30 -5.56 -1.20
C LEU A 2 10.25 -4.02 -1.00
N GLU A 3 11.35 -3.38 -0.61
CA GLU A 3 11.45 -1.92 -0.44
C GLU A 3 11.11 -1.14 -1.72
N GLU A 4 11.59 -1.58 -2.89
CA GLU A 4 11.29 -0.93 -4.17
C GLU A 4 9.78 -1.01 -4.46
N GLN A 5 9.17 -2.16 -4.19
CA GLN A 5 7.76 -2.37 -4.44
C GLN A 5 6.86 -1.61 -3.44
N LEU A 6 7.29 -1.49 -2.17
CA LEU A 6 6.64 -0.67 -1.17
C LEU A 6 6.68 0.81 -1.57
N ASN A 7 7.83 1.29 -2.04
CA ASN A 7 7.98 2.68 -2.46
C ASN A 7 7.12 3.00 -3.69
N VAL A 8 7.04 2.09 -4.67
CA VAL A 8 6.12 2.23 -5.81
C VAL A 8 4.65 2.18 -5.35
N PHE A 9 4.31 1.32 -4.40
CA PHE A 9 2.95 1.27 -3.85
C PHE A 9 2.57 2.58 -3.16
N ILE A 10 3.45 3.15 -2.32
CA ILE A 10 3.21 4.42 -1.63
C ILE A 10 3.10 5.56 -2.64
N ALA A 11 4.02 5.67 -3.61
CA ALA A 11 3.98 6.69 -4.65
C ALA A 11 2.69 6.60 -5.48
N LYS A 12 2.29 5.37 -5.84
CA LYS A 12 1.04 5.14 -6.57
C LYS A 12 -0.17 5.46 -5.70
N ALA A 13 -0.19 5.03 -4.44
CA ALA A 13 -1.26 5.35 -3.49
C ALA A 13 -1.44 6.85 -3.23
N GLN A 14 -0.35 7.63 -3.32
CA GLN A 14 -0.40 9.09 -3.25
C GLN A 14 -0.92 9.73 -4.54
N ALA A 15 -0.66 9.13 -5.70
CA ALA A 15 -1.10 9.62 -7.01
C ALA A 15 -2.53 9.15 -7.39
N ASP A 16 -2.93 7.94 -7.00
CA ASP A 16 -4.23 7.33 -7.24
C ASP A 16 -5.19 7.68 -6.10
N ALA A 17 -6.16 8.57 -6.37
CA ALA A 17 -7.19 8.94 -5.41
C ALA A 17 -8.00 7.72 -4.91
N SER A 18 -8.28 6.75 -5.79
CA SER A 18 -8.98 5.51 -5.44
C SER A 18 -8.20 4.63 -4.44
N LEU A 19 -6.87 4.58 -4.56
CA LEU A 19 -6.02 3.86 -3.60
C LEU A 19 -5.95 4.64 -2.29
N GLN A 20 -5.81 5.96 -2.36
CA GLN A 20 -5.75 6.82 -1.20
C GLN A 20 -7.05 6.77 -0.37
N GLU A 21 -8.22 6.74 -1.02
CA GLU A 21 -9.52 6.59 -0.34
C GLU A 21 -9.67 5.24 0.33
N GLN A 22 -9.25 4.15 -0.34
CA GLN A 22 -9.25 2.82 0.26
C GLN A 22 -8.30 2.73 1.46
N LEU A 23 -7.12 3.35 1.37
CA LEU A 23 -6.13 3.41 2.47
C LEU A 23 -6.60 4.26 3.65
N LYS A 24 -7.44 5.27 3.38
CA LYS A 24 -8.05 6.14 4.40
C LYS A 24 -9.31 5.53 5.01
N ALA A 25 -9.89 4.50 4.38
CA ALA A 25 -11.07 3.83 4.91
C ALA A 25 -10.73 3.10 6.21
N GLU A 26 -11.48 3.41 7.26
CA GLU A 26 -11.27 2.82 8.58
C GLU A 26 -11.52 1.30 8.53
N GLY A 27 -10.55 0.53 9.03
CA GLY A 27 -10.60 -0.93 8.99
C GLY A 27 -10.06 -1.58 7.72
N THR A 28 -9.54 -0.79 6.77
CA THR A 28 -8.88 -1.38 5.59
C THR A 28 -7.44 -1.79 5.88
N ASP A 29 -7.07 -2.96 5.36
CA ASP A 29 -5.71 -3.47 5.42
C ASP A 29 -4.88 -2.96 4.23
N PRO A 30 -3.84 -2.13 4.45
CA PRO A 30 -3.04 -1.53 3.39
C PRO A 30 -2.37 -2.60 2.50
N VAL A 31 -2.09 -3.77 3.06
CA VAL A 31 -1.53 -4.91 2.33
C VAL A 31 -2.57 -5.56 1.43
N ALA A 32 -3.82 -5.63 1.87
CA ALA A 32 -4.91 -6.15 1.03
C ALA A 32 -5.14 -5.24 -0.18
N ILE A 33 -5.11 -3.92 0.01
CA ILE A 33 -5.19 -2.95 -1.08
C ILE A 33 -4.01 -3.12 -2.04
N ALA A 34 -2.79 -3.20 -1.49
CA ALA A 34 -1.60 -3.38 -2.29
C ALA A 34 -1.67 -4.64 -3.14
N LYS A 35 -2.07 -5.78 -2.54
CA LYS A 35 -2.31 -7.03 -3.26
C LYS A 35 -3.39 -6.91 -4.33
N ALA A 36 -4.50 -6.22 -4.05
CA ALA A 36 -5.54 -5.95 -5.02
C ALA A 36 -5.05 -5.09 -6.20
N ALA A 37 -4.09 -4.20 -5.94
CA ALA A 37 -3.45 -3.37 -6.95
C ALA A 37 -2.24 -4.05 -7.64
N GLY A 38 -1.97 -5.34 -7.35
CA GLY A 38 -0.90 -6.12 -7.97
C GLY A 38 0.46 -6.00 -7.29
N PHE A 39 0.53 -5.36 -6.12
CA PHE A 39 1.74 -5.25 -5.31
C PHE A 39 1.82 -6.41 -4.31
N SER A 40 3.01 -6.97 -4.15
CA SER A 40 3.32 -8.06 -3.21
C SER A 40 4.07 -7.54 -1.98
N ILE A 41 3.52 -6.53 -1.31
CA ILE A 41 4.08 -6.03 -0.04
C ILE A 41 3.57 -6.87 1.15
N THR A 42 4.26 -6.79 2.29
CA THR A 42 3.85 -7.44 3.54
C THR A 42 3.50 -6.40 4.61
N THR A 43 2.73 -6.82 5.61
CA THR A 43 2.26 -5.92 6.69
C THR A 43 3.39 -5.49 7.60
N GLU A 44 4.41 -6.34 7.74
CA GLU A 44 5.65 -6.03 8.45
C GLU A 44 6.39 -4.87 7.79
N ASP A 45 6.60 -4.92 6.47
CA ASP A 45 7.29 -3.85 5.71
C ASP A 45 6.52 -2.52 5.77
N TYR A 46 5.19 -2.57 5.61
CA TYR A 46 4.35 -1.37 5.71
C TYR A 46 4.35 -0.78 7.12
N LYS A 47 4.42 -1.60 8.17
CA LYS A 47 4.45 -1.10 9.56
C LYS A 47 5.82 -0.57 9.97
N GLU A 48 6.91 -1.15 9.51
CA GLU A 48 8.26 -0.66 9.81
C GLU A 48 8.56 0.68 9.10
N HIS A 49 7.89 0.98 7.99
CA HIS A 49 8.09 2.20 7.21
C HIS A 49 6.96 3.25 7.30
N ARG A 50 5.96 3.05 8.16
CA ARG A 50 4.86 4.01 8.36
C ARG A 50 5.22 5.16 9.29
#